data_AF-L7JZH5-F1
#
_entry.id   AF-L7JZH5-F1
#
_cell.length_a   1.000
_cell.length_b   1.000
_cell.length_c   1.000
_cell.angle_alpha   90.00
_cell.angle_beta   90.00
_cell.angle_gamma   90.00
#
_symmetry.space_group_name_H-M   'P 1'
#
loop_
_entity.id
_entity.type
_entity.pdbx_description
1 polymer ?
#
loop_
_entity_poly.entity_id
_entity_poly.type
_entity_poly.pdbx_seq_one_letter_code
_entity_poly.pdbx_strand_id
1 'polypeptide(L)'
;MEHENKCNTKQHKDTSNREVKSQIIILTNKLRKEKVKYRQNVLQEQIKKLKELYVQNDEYDTPVVCDVAKLDIYNSDEIDHSGNGQIVQNGGNYSGVKDPACLNDKIVFLDENNVRNFRQNEKYSKVCITNMHKGQILAFDCDELTLKSCNNLNITANVSDSIFIEDVRDSTLKINAGQIRLLNCGNMRLVVYTKSGISIEKSEQIIIEEWKIQNMRHKNLFMKVNDFSDPFGSKNYTVIC
;
A
#
# COMPACT_ATOMS: atom_id res chain seq x y z
N MET A 1 -37.21 -4.73 -2.72
CA MET A 1 -37.07 -5.78 -1.68
C MET A 1 -35.79 -6.61 -1.86
N GLU A 2 -34.67 -6.02 -2.34
CA GLU A 2 -33.40 -6.77 -2.55
C GLU A 2 -32.20 -6.21 -1.76
N HIS A 3 -32.37 -5.11 -1.01
CA HIS A 3 -31.28 -4.47 -0.28
C HIS A 3 -31.08 -4.94 1.17
N GLU A 4 -32.05 -5.66 1.76
CA GLU A 4 -31.97 -6.11 3.17
C GLU A 4 -31.23 -7.45 3.36
N ASN A 5 -31.05 -8.25 2.30
CA ASN A 5 -30.39 -9.57 2.40
C ASN A 5 -28.85 -9.54 2.37
N LYS A 6 -28.22 -8.44 1.96
CA LYS A 6 -26.74 -8.32 1.90
C LYS A 6 -26.09 -7.96 3.23
N CYS A 7 -26.84 -7.36 4.17
CA CYS A 7 -26.30 -6.95 5.47
C CYS A 7 -26.12 -8.15 6.44
N ASN A 8 -27.09 -9.08 6.45
CA ASN A 8 -27.07 -10.25 7.33
C ASN A 8 -25.99 -11.28 6.96
N THR A 9 -25.69 -11.43 5.67
CA THR A 9 -24.64 -12.35 5.19
C THR A 9 -23.22 -11.87 5.52
N LYS A 10 -23.01 -10.55 5.68
CA LYS A 10 -21.71 -9.97 6.05
C LYS A 10 -21.41 -10.16 7.55
N GLN A 11 -22.39 -9.90 8.43
CA GLN A 11 -22.27 -10.14 9.87
C GLN A 11 -22.02 -11.61 10.23
N HIS A 12 -22.65 -12.55 9.52
CA HIS A 12 -22.43 -13.98 9.73
C HIS A 12 -21.01 -14.44 9.32
N LYS A 13 -20.44 -13.86 8.25
CA LYS A 13 -19.09 -14.20 7.78
C LYS A 13 -17.99 -13.64 8.69
N ASP A 14 -18.15 -12.41 9.19
CA ASP A 14 -17.20 -11.79 10.12
C ASP A 14 -17.12 -12.57 11.45
N THR A 15 -18.26 -13.09 11.90
CA THR A 15 -18.33 -13.95 13.09
C THR A 15 -17.58 -15.27 12.86
N SER A 16 -17.75 -15.88 11.67
CA SER A 16 -17.06 -17.10 11.26
C SER A 16 -15.52 -16.94 11.24
N ASN A 17 -14.99 -15.85 10.69
CA ASN A 17 -13.53 -15.64 10.62
C ASN A 17 -12.90 -15.38 11.99
N ARG A 18 -13.62 -14.69 12.89
CA ARG A 18 -13.18 -14.48 14.27
C ARG A 18 -13.10 -15.80 15.04
N GLU A 19 -14.04 -16.71 14.81
CA GLU A 19 -14.03 -18.05 15.42
C GLU A 19 -12.87 -18.89 14.90
N VAL A 20 -12.65 -18.92 13.57
CA VAL A 20 -11.53 -19.64 12.94
C VAL A 20 -10.18 -19.14 13.51
N LYS A 21 -9.99 -17.82 13.60
CA LYS A 21 -8.78 -17.22 14.19
C LYS A 21 -8.58 -17.64 15.65
N SER A 22 -9.65 -17.67 16.43
CA SER A 22 -9.60 -18.08 17.84
C SER A 22 -9.21 -19.55 17.99
N GLN A 23 -9.74 -20.44 17.14
CA GLN A 23 -9.39 -21.86 17.14
C GLN A 23 -7.91 -22.10 16.78
N ILE A 24 -7.37 -21.37 15.80
CA ILE A 24 -5.95 -21.44 15.44
C ILE A 24 -5.06 -21.11 16.64
N ILE A 25 -5.38 -20.04 17.38
CA ILE A 25 -4.61 -19.62 18.57
C ILE A 25 -4.64 -20.72 19.65
N ILE A 26 -5.82 -21.28 19.93
CA ILE A 26 -5.99 -22.34 20.93
C ILE A 26 -5.15 -23.57 20.56
N LEU A 27 -5.24 -24.04 19.31
CA LEU A 27 -4.50 -25.21 18.86
C LEU A 27 -2.99 -24.98 18.83
N THR A 28 -2.54 -23.79 18.47
CA THR A 28 -1.11 -23.42 18.49
C THR A 28 -0.56 -23.47 19.92
N ASN A 29 -1.31 -22.96 20.90
CA ASN A 29 -0.94 -23.05 22.30
C ASN A 29 -0.94 -24.49 22.81
N LYS A 30 -1.88 -25.33 22.35
CA LYS A 30 -1.91 -26.76 22.67
C LYS A 30 -0.70 -27.50 22.09
N LEU A 31 -0.33 -27.21 20.84
CA LEU A 31 0.83 -27.77 20.17
C LEU A 31 2.13 -27.48 20.93
N ARG A 32 2.31 -26.24 21.43
CA ARG A 32 3.48 -25.85 22.24
C ARG A 32 3.65 -26.68 23.52
N LYS A 33 2.55 -27.18 24.10
CA LYS A 33 2.55 -27.96 25.35
C LYS A 33 2.57 -29.47 25.12
N GLU A 34 2.33 -29.93 23.89
CA GLU A 34 2.22 -31.35 23.56
C GLU A 34 3.62 -31.97 23.44
N LYS A 35 3.81 -33.13 24.08
CA LYS A 35 5.09 -33.85 24.11
C LYS A 35 5.08 -35.10 23.22
N VAL A 36 3.89 -35.58 22.84
CA VAL A 36 3.74 -36.79 22.03
C VAL A 36 3.81 -36.44 20.54
N LYS A 37 4.86 -36.91 19.85
CA LYS A 37 5.13 -36.62 18.43
C LYS A 37 3.93 -36.86 17.50
N TYR A 38 3.22 -37.98 17.67
CA TYR A 38 2.03 -38.27 16.88
C TYR A 38 0.94 -37.19 17.05
N ARG A 39 0.67 -36.75 18.29
CA ARG A 39 -0.33 -35.72 18.57
C ARG A 39 0.11 -34.34 18.07
N GLN A 40 1.41 -34.05 18.09
CA GLN A 40 1.96 -32.83 17.47
C GLN A 40 1.65 -32.79 15.97
N ASN A 41 1.89 -33.88 15.24
CA ASN A 41 1.58 -33.96 13.81
C ASN A 41 0.08 -33.75 13.54
N VAL A 42 -0.79 -34.36 14.35
CA VAL A 42 -2.25 -34.17 14.22
C VAL A 42 -2.65 -32.70 14.44
N LEU A 43 -2.08 -32.04 15.46
CA LEU A 43 -2.35 -30.62 15.74
C LEU A 43 -1.82 -29.71 14.62
N GLN A 44 -0.66 -30.02 14.05
CA GLN A 44 -0.09 -29.27 12.93
C GLN A 44 -0.99 -29.33 11.69
N GLU A 45 -1.49 -30.52 11.34
CA GLU A 45 -2.42 -30.70 10.22
C GLU A 45 -3.75 -29.96 10.45
N GLN A 46 -4.28 -29.97 11.68
CA GLN A 46 -5.49 -29.20 12.03
C GLN A 46 -5.27 -27.69 11.89
N ILE A 47 -4.14 -27.17 12.39
CA ILE A 47 -3.78 -25.76 12.27
C ILE A 47 -3.64 -25.36 10.79
N LYS A 48 -3.01 -26.22 9.97
CA LYS A 48 -2.85 -25.99 8.53
C LYS A 48 -4.21 -25.83 7.84
N LYS A 49 -5.15 -26.76 8.04
CA LYS A 49 -6.50 -26.69 7.46
C LYS A 49 -7.26 -25.43 7.87
N LEU A 50 -7.16 -25.02 9.13
CA LEU A 50 -7.81 -23.79 9.60
C LEU A 50 -7.20 -22.53 9.00
N LYS A 51 -5.88 -22.50 8.77
CA LYS A 51 -5.22 -21.39 8.08
C LYS A 51 -5.68 -21.27 6.63
N GLU A 52 -5.77 -22.40 5.92
CA GLU A 52 -6.28 -22.44 4.54
C GLU A 52 -7.71 -21.89 4.48
N LEU A 53 -8.57 -22.31 5.42
CA LEU A 53 -9.96 -21.84 5.51
C LEU A 53 -10.05 -20.34 5.88
N TYR A 54 -9.16 -19.85 6.75
CA TYR A 54 -9.07 -18.43 7.09
C TYR A 54 -8.75 -17.58 5.85
N VAL A 55 -7.78 -18.01 5.04
CA VAL A 55 -7.38 -17.31 3.80
C VAL A 55 -8.51 -17.32 2.77
N GLN A 56 -9.18 -18.46 2.56
CA GLN A 56 -10.32 -18.55 1.63
C GLN A 56 -11.49 -17.64 2.01
N ASN A 57 -11.68 -17.39 3.31
CA ASN A 57 -12.74 -16.50 3.78
C ASN A 57 -12.34 -15.01 3.78
N ASP A 58 -11.07 -14.68 3.53
CA ASP A 58 -10.53 -13.30 3.49
C ASP A 58 -10.55 -12.73 2.05
N GLU A 59 -11.08 -13.47 1.06
CA GLU A 59 -11.01 -13.17 -0.38
C GLU A 59 -11.82 -11.93 -0.85
N TYR A 60 -12.52 -11.21 0.04
CA TYR A 60 -13.39 -10.08 -0.34
C TYR A 60 -13.25 -8.82 0.54
N ASP A 61 -12.03 -8.48 0.95
CA ASP A 61 -11.69 -7.14 1.45
C ASP A 61 -10.83 -6.37 0.42
N THR A 62 -11.23 -6.43 -0.86
CA THR A 62 -10.81 -5.42 -1.85
C THR A 62 -11.49 -4.09 -1.50
N PRO A 63 -10.74 -3.06 -1.08
CA PRO A 63 -11.31 -1.77 -0.73
C PRO A 63 -11.94 -1.16 -1.97
N VAL A 64 -13.18 -0.72 -1.83
CA VAL A 64 -13.82 0.13 -2.82
C VAL A 64 -13.05 1.46 -2.85
N VAL A 65 -12.43 1.75 -4.01
CA VAL A 65 -11.72 3.00 -4.28
C VAL A 65 -12.73 4.14 -4.17
N CYS A 66 -12.55 5.02 -3.19
CA CYS A 66 -13.24 6.31 -3.14
C CYS A 66 -12.20 7.42 -3.02
N ASP A 67 -12.51 8.53 -3.68
CA ASP A 67 -11.65 9.68 -3.96
C ASP A 67 -10.68 10.05 -2.83
N VAL A 68 -9.45 10.37 -3.24
CA VAL A 68 -8.34 10.79 -2.38
C VAL A 68 -8.42 12.29 -2.15
N ALA A 69 -8.09 12.72 -0.94
CA ALA A 69 -7.83 14.13 -0.68
C ALA A 69 -6.65 14.60 -1.55
N LYS A 70 -6.82 15.74 -2.22
CA LYS A 70 -5.73 16.42 -2.93
C LYS A 70 -4.70 16.90 -1.92
N LEU A 71 -3.42 16.77 -2.27
CA LEU A 71 -2.33 17.36 -1.51
C LEU A 71 -2.34 18.88 -1.75
N ASP A 72 -2.63 19.67 -0.71
CA ASP A 72 -2.33 21.10 -0.72
C ASP A 72 -0.83 21.25 -0.48
N ILE A 73 -0.04 21.21 -1.56
CA ILE A 73 1.39 21.52 -1.51
C ILE A 73 1.52 23.03 -1.41
N TYR A 74 1.75 23.53 -0.19
CA TYR A 74 2.24 24.90 -0.01
C TYR A 74 3.68 24.97 -0.52
N ASN A 75 3.85 25.41 -1.76
CA ASN A 75 5.14 25.87 -2.26
C ASN A 75 5.45 27.21 -1.61
N SER A 76 6.11 27.20 -0.45
CA SER A 76 6.89 28.35 -0.01
C SER A 76 8.30 28.19 -0.56
N ASP A 77 8.53 28.65 -1.79
CA ASP A 77 9.84 29.10 -2.27
C ASP A 77 9.61 29.77 -3.64
N GLU A 78 9.51 31.11 -3.62
CA GLU A 78 9.65 31.94 -4.80
C GLU A 78 11.10 31.80 -5.32
N ILE A 79 11.29 30.98 -6.35
CA ILE A 79 12.51 31.02 -7.16
C ILE A 79 12.13 31.63 -8.51
N ASP A 80 12.49 32.90 -8.62
CA ASP A 80 12.30 33.75 -9.78
C ASP A 80 13.28 33.36 -10.89
N HIS A 81 12.80 32.68 -11.93
CA HIS A 81 13.57 32.38 -13.13
C HIS A 81 12.81 32.82 -14.38
N SER A 82 13.05 34.06 -14.78
CA SER A 82 12.82 34.54 -16.14
C SER A 82 13.69 33.75 -17.12
N GLY A 83 13.07 32.93 -17.96
CA GLY A 83 13.75 32.21 -19.03
C GLY A 83 12.81 31.89 -20.18
N ASN A 84 12.79 32.77 -21.18
CA ASN A 84 12.04 32.61 -22.42
C ASN A 84 12.40 31.31 -23.15
N GLY A 85 11.44 30.40 -23.28
CA GLY A 85 11.47 29.27 -24.19
C GLY A 85 10.18 29.21 -25.01
N GLN A 86 10.24 29.65 -26.26
CA GLN A 86 9.13 29.58 -27.22
C GLN A 86 8.70 28.12 -27.46
N ILE A 87 7.41 27.84 -27.27
CA ILE A 87 6.76 26.62 -27.78
C ILE A 87 5.98 27.00 -29.03
N VAL A 88 6.36 26.39 -30.14
CA VAL A 88 5.67 26.42 -31.43
C VAL A 88 4.31 25.73 -31.27
N GLN A 89 3.22 26.49 -31.39
CA GLN A 89 1.87 25.96 -31.50
C GLN A 89 1.54 25.75 -32.97
N ASN A 90 1.36 24.49 -33.39
CA ASN A 90 0.66 24.18 -34.63
C ASN A 90 -0.79 23.82 -34.27
N GLY A 91 -1.71 24.61 -34.85
CA GLY A 91 -3.13 24.56 -34.61
C GLY A 91 -3.84 23.38 -35.28
N GLY A 92 -4.90 22.93 -34.63
CA GLY A 92 -5.92 22.05 -35.17
C GLY A 92 -7.24 22.33 -34.46
N ASN A 93 -8.09 23.16 -35.06
CA ASN A 93 -9.46 23.39 -34.61
C ASN A 93 -10.31 22.15 -34.90
N TYR A 94 -10.78 21.47 -33.84
CA TYR A 94 -11.93 20.58 -33.94
C TYR A 94 -12.99 20.99 -32.92
N SER A 95 -14.08 21.53 -33.46
CA SER A 95 -15.39 21.64 -32.84
C SER A 95 -16.08 20.28 -32.96
N GLY A 96 -16.56 19.72 -31.85
CA GLY A 96 -17.55 18.64 -31.89
C GLY A 96 -17.37 17.60 -30.78
N VAL A 97 -18.37 17.54 -29.89
CA VAL A 97 -18.66 16.46 -28.93
C VAL A 97 -17.65 16.34 -27.79
N LYS A 98 -18.07 16.75 -26.59
CA LYS A 98 -17.43 16.35 -25.33
C LYS A 98 -17.76 14.88 -25.08
N ASP A 99 -17.02 13.98 -25.71
CA ASP A 99 -16.89 12.64 -25.18
C ASP A 99 -16.29 12.76 -23.77
N PRO A 100 -16.80 12.03 -22.77
CA PRO A 100 -16.18 11.98 -21.46
C PRO A 100 -14.79 11.39 -21.68
N ALA A 101 -13.79 12.25 -21.49
CA ALA A 101 -12.38 11.99 -21.65
C ALA A 101 -12.03 10.54 -21.30
N CYS A 102 -11.70 9.77 -22.34
CA CYS A 102 -10.85 8.60 -22.18
C CYS A 102 -9.58 9.15 -21.52
N LEU A 103 -9.47 9.01 -20.19
CA LEU A 103 -8.27 9.34 -19.45
C LEU A 103 -7.20 8.46 -20.05
N ASN A 104 -6.38 9.02 -20.95
CA ASN A 104 -5.23 8.32 -21.48
C ASN A 104 -4.39 7.89 -20.28
N ASP A 105 -4.28 6.57 -20.08
CA ASP A 105 -3.58 6.00 -18.95
C ASP A 105 -2.12 6.45 -18.99
N LYS A 106 -1.80 7.41 -18.11
CA LYS A 106 -0.44 7.94 -18.00
C LYS A 106 0.36 7.01 -17.11
N ILE A 107 1.02 6.03 -17.74
CA ILE A 107 1.94 5.11 -17.07
C ILE A 107 3.36 5.60 -17.27
N VAL A 108 4.13 5.70 -16.18
CA VAL A 108 5.53 6.13 -16.21
C VAL A 108 6.42 5.09 -15.54
N PHE A 109 7.55 4.81 -16.17
CA PHE A 109 8.61 3.96 -15.65
C PHE A 109 9.83 4.83 -15.35
N LEU A 110 10.24 4.85 -14.08
CA LEU A 110 11.35 5.63 -13.59
C LEU A 110 12.53 4.73 -13.21
N ASP A 111 13.72 5.14 -13.63
CA ASP A 111 15.01 4.58 -13.25
C ASP A 111 16.02 5.71 -12.98
N GLU A 112 17.28 5.36 -12.74
CA GLU A 112 18.34 6.35 -12.49
C GLU A 112 18.58 7.31 -13.66
N ASN A 113 18.25 6.90 -14.89
CA ASN A 113 18.54 7.65 -16.11
C ASN A 113 17.47 8.71 -16.39
N ASN A 114 16.22 8.45 -16.01
CA ASN A 114 15.09 9.26 -16.43
C ASN A 114 14.31 9.93 -15.27
N VAL A 115 14.64 9.65 -14.00
CA VAL A 115 13.95 10.25 -12.84
C VAL A 115 13.98 11.78 -12.86
N ARG A 116 15.01 12.38 -13.46
CA ARG A 116 15.13 13.84 -13.61
C ARG A 116 14.07 14.46 -14.53
N ASN A 117 13.50 13.66 -15.42
CA ASN A 117 12.44 14.08 -16.35
C ASN A 117 11.05 13.90 -15.74
N PHE A 118 10.97 13.37 -14.52
CA PHE A 118 9.70 13.14 -13.84
C PHE A 118 9.04 14.46 -13.49
N ARG A 119 7.83 14.67 -14.01
CA ARG A 119 7.12 15.93 -13.85
C ARG A 119 6.32 15.90 -12.57
N GLN A 120 6.69 16.81 -11.67
CA GLN A 120 5.90 17.07 -10.48
C GLN A 120 4.56 17.72 -10.89
N ASN A 121 3.51 17.49 -10.11
CA ASN A 121 2.15 18.04 -10.31
C ASN A 121 1.34 17.45 -11.47
N GLU A 122 1.81 16.37 -12.10
CA GLU A 122 0.95 15.56 -12.97
C GLU A 122 0.36 14.39 -12.18
N LYS A 123 -0.92 14.05 -12.45
CA LYS A 123 -1.53 12.82 -11.97
C LYS A 123 -1.25 11.69 -12.97
N TYR A 124 -0.71 10.58 -12.48
CA TYR A 124 -0.42 9.39 -13.26
C TYR A 124 -1.40 8.26 -12.96
N SER A 125 -1.73 7.43 -13.94
CA SER A 125 -2.47 6.19 -13.65
C SER A 125 -1.56 5.23 -12.87
N LYS A 126 -0.30 5.10 -13.30
CA LYS A 126 0.67 4.21 -12.66
C LYS A 126 2.08 4.74 -12.73
N VAL A 127 2.81 4.65 -11.63
CA VAL A 127 4.24 4.95 -11.56
C VAL A 127 4.99 3.68 -11.12
N CYS A 128 5.97 3.27 -11.92
CA CYS A 128 6.84 2.13 -11.63
C CYS A 128 8.27 2.64 -11.49
N ILE A 129 8.87 2.50 -10.31
CA ILE A 129 10.25 2.91 -10.04
C ILE A 129 11.08 1.67 -9.83
N THR A 130 12.11 1.47 -10.66
CA THR A 130 12.93 0.26 -10.62
C THR A 130 14.42 0.56 -10.64
N ASN A 131 15.21 -0.31 -10.00
CA ASN A 131 16.69 -0.28 -10.05
C ASN A 131 17.30 1.09 -9.72
N MET A 132 16.72 1.80 -8.74
CA MET A 132 17.21 3.12 -8.31
C MET A 132 17.93 2.98 -6.98
N HIS A 133 19.22 3.30 -6.94
CA HIS A 133 20.08 3.09 -5.76
C HIS A 133 20.35 4.35 -4.94
N LYS A 134 19.90 5.50 -5.44
CA LYS A 134 19.86 6.76 -4.72
C LYS A 134 18.91 7.71 -5.44
N GLY A 135 17.95 8.28 -4.71
CA GLY A 135 17.01 9.19 -5.33
C GLY A 135 16.15 9.92 -4.31
N GLN A 136 15.83 11.16 -4.63
CA GLN A 136 14.81 11.93 -3.91
C GLN A 136 13.72 12.32 -4.89
N ILE A 137 12.48 11.93 -4.60
CA ILE A 137 11.30 12.27 -5.41
C ILE A 137 10.29 12.93 -4.47
N LEU A 138 10.15 14.25 -4.63
CA LEU A 138 9.66 15.13 -3.56
C LEU A 138 8.15 15.16 -3.37
N ALA A 139 7.35 14.88 -4.40
CA ALA A 139 5.89 14.70 -4.31
C ALA A 139 5.32 14.36 -5.70
N PHE A 140 4.38 13.41 -5.77
CA PHE A 140 3.55 13.20 -6.95
C PHE A 140 2.26 12.45 -6.60
N ASP A 141 1.30 12.53 -7.51
CA ASP A 141 0.02 11.84 -7.41
C ASP A 141 -0.06 10.71 -8.45
N CYS A 142 -0.46 9.52 -8.03
CA CYS A 142 -0.78 8.43 -8.96
C CYS A 142 -1.93 7.55 -8.45
N ASP A 143 -2.47 6.68 -9.30
CA ASP A 143 -3.45 5.69 -8.83
C ASP A 143 -2.75 4.43 -8.27
N GLU A 144 -1.71 3.95 -8.95
CA GLU A 144 -0.86 2.84 -8.49
C GLU A 144 0.62 3.22 -8.44
N LEU A 145 1.34 2.78 -7.39
CA LEU A 145 2.79 2.90 -7.29
C LEU A 145 3.44 1.53 -7.12
N THR A 146 4.44 1.24 -7.93
CA THR A 146 5.31 0.06 -7.78
C THR A 146 6.74 0.50 -7.58
N LEU A 147 7.38 0.04 -6.50
CA LEU A 147 8.82 0.20 -6.25
C LEU A 147 9.47 -1.17 -6.29
N LYS A 148 10.49 -1.37 -7.14
CA LYS A 148 11.15 -2.68 -7.28
C LYS A 148 12.66 -2.59 -7.35
N SER A 149 13.35 -3.39 -6.52
CA SER A 149 14.81 -3.51 -6.54
C SER A 149 15.52 -2.15 -6.35
N CYS A 150 15.04 -1.35 -5.41
CA CYS A 150 15.56 -0.01 -5.14
C CYS A 150 16.30 0.07 -3.80
N ASN A 151 17.20 1.04 -3.65
CA ASN A 151 17.89 1.33 -2.41
C ASN A 151 18.02 2.84 -2.17
N ASN A 152 18.08 3.27 -0.91
CA ASN A 152 18.41 4.63 -0.51
C ASN A 152 17.51 5.69 -1.19
N LEU A 153 16.19 5.43 -1.16
CA LEU A 153 15.18 6.30 -1.71
C LEU A 153 14.55 7.18 -0.64
N ASN A 154 14.22 8.40 -1.03
CA ASN A 154 13.34 9.29 -0.27
C ASN A 154 12.19 9.74 -1.16
N ILE A 155 11.01 9.15 -0.96
CA ILE A 155 9.83 9.39 -1.81
C ILE A 155 8.70 9.95 -0.96
N THR A 156 8.04 11.00 -1.47
CA THR A 156 6.70 11.38 -1.02
C THR A 156 5.69 11.16 -2.15
N ALA A 157 4.58 10.47 -1.88
CA ALA A 157 3.58 10.18 -2.90
C ALA A 157 2.15 10.10 -2.33
N ASN A 158 1.19 10.54 -3.13
CA ASN A 158 -0.23 10.31 -2.92
C ASN A 158 -0.71 9.24 -3.91
N VAL A 159 -1.17 8.11 -3.39
CA VAL A 159 -1.54 6.96 -4.21
C VAL A 159 -3.01 6.65 -3.96
N SER A 160 -3.83 6.71 -5.01
CA SER A 160 -5.27 6.59 -4.81
C SER A 160 -5.73 5.19 -4.44
N ASP A 161 -5.05 4.19 -4.99
CA ASP A 161 -5.38 2.79 -4.81
C ASP A 161 -4.29 2.06 -4.02
N SER A 162 -3.30 1.49 -4.70
CA SER A 162 -2.38 0.55 -4.07
C SER A 162 -0.90 0.86 -4.32
N ILE A 163 -0.09 0.55 -3.31
CA ILE A 163 1.37 0.58 -3.38
C ILE A 163 1.91 -0.84 -3.22
N PHE A 164 2.75 -1.26 -4.15
CA PHE A 164 3.52 -2.49 -4.07
C PHE A 164 5.02 -2.18 -4.01
N ILE A 165 5.69 -2.67 -2.97
CA ILE A 165 7.10 -2.41 -2.68
C ILE A 165 7.80 -3.75 -2.58
N GLU A 166 8.73 -4.01 -3.50
CA GLU A 166 9.43 -5.29 -3.63
C GLU A 166 10.94 -5.08 -3.67
N ASP A 167 11.70 -5.84 -2.88
CA ASP A 167 13.16 -5.79 -2.87
C ASP A 167 13.72 -4.38 -2.63
N VAL A 168 13.07 -3.58 -1.77
CA VAL A 168 13.49 -2.21 -1.45
C VAL A 168 14.19 -2.15 -0.10
N ARG A 169 15.35 -1.48 -0.03
CA ARG A 169 16.15 -1.34 1.20
C ARG A 169 16.55 0.09 1.51
N ASP A 170 16.93 0.32 2.77
CA ASP A 170 17.52 1.57 3.30
C ASP A 170 16.78 2.85 2.87
N SER A 171 15.46 2.82 2.81
CA SER A 171 14.64 3.88 2.20
C SER A 171 13.63 4.49 3.17
N THR A 172 13.31 5.77 2.96
CA THR A 172 12.26 6.49 3.67
C THR A 172 11.14 6.85 2.71
N LEU A 173 9.93 6.40 2.99
CA LEU A 173 8.75 6.66 2.15
C LEU A 173 7.68 7.38 2.97
N LYS A 174 7.21 8.52 2.49
CA LYS A 174 6.09 9.27 3.04
C LYS A 174 4.89 9.16 2.11
N ILE A 175 3.95 8.27 2.41
CA ILE A 175 2.95 7.80 1.45
C ILE A 175 1.53 7.84 2.00
N ASN A 176 0.59 8.35 1.20
CA ASN A 176 -0.84 8.19 1.41
C ASN A 176 -1.33 7.14 0.41
N ALA A 177 -2.00 6.07 0.87
CA ALA A 177 -2.47 5.00 -0.01
C ALA A 177 -3.74 4.33 0.47
N GLY A 178 -4.53 3.76 -0.45
CA GLY A 178 -5.58 2.81 -0.09
C GLY A 178 -4.98 1.58 0.60
N GLN A 179 -4.12 0.86 -0.14
CA GLN A 179 -3.41 -0.34 0.32
C GLN A 179 -1.88 -0.20 0.21
N ILE A 180 -1.16 -0.80 1.15
CA ILE A 180 0.32 -0.85 1.13
C ILE A 180 0.77 -2.29 1.32
N ARG A 181 1.59 -2.80 0.39
CA ARG A 181 2.15 -4.16 0.43
C ARG A 181 3.67 -4.11 0.29
N LEU A 182 4.37 -4.71 1.25
CA LEU A 182 5.82 -4.87 1.25
C LEU A 182 6.19 -6.33 1.07
N LEU A 183 7.12 -6.60 0.17
CA LEU A 183 7.70 -7.91 -0.09
C LEU A 183 9.22 -7.83 -0.10
N ASN A 184 9.89 -8.66 0.69
CA ASN A 184 11.36 -8.76 0.72
C ASN A 184 12.09 -7.40 0.94
N CYS A 185 11.51 -6.54 1.77
CA CYS A 185 12.06 -5.21 2.07
C CYS A 185 12.89 -5.21 3.36
N GLY A 186 13.83 -4.27 3.51
CA GLY A 186 14.71 -4.24 4.68
C GLY A 186 15.11 -2.82 5.09
N ASN A 187 15.17 -2.54 6.39
CA ASN A 187 15.60 -1.24 6.92
C ASN A 187 14.85 -0.06 6.29
N MET A 188 13.52 -0.06 6.43
CA MET A 188 12.63 0.91 5.79
C MET A 188 11.96 1.79 6.84
N ARG A 189 11.77 3.07 6.54
CA ARG A 189 10.94 3.98 7.34
C ARG A 189 9.74 4.44 6.53
N LEU A 190 8.54 4.12 6.99
CA LEU A 190 7.28 4.43 6.35
C LEU A 190 6.52 5.48 7.18
N VAL A 191 6.30 6.67 6.64
CA VAL A 191 5.44 7.70 7.21
C VAL A 191 4.12 7.67 6.44
N VAL A 192 3.09 7.06 7.02
CA VAL A 192 1.96 6.53 6.24
C VAL A 192 0.61 7.09 6.64
N TYR A 193 -0.23 7.33 5.64
CA TYR A 193 -1.68 7.34 5.80
C TYR A 193 -2.26 6.20 4.98
N THR A 194 -3.06 5.33 5.60
CA THR A 194 -3.71 4.23 4.86
C THR A 194 -5.16 3.98 5.28
N LYS A 195 -5.99 3.61 4.29
CA LYS A 195 -7.40 3.24 4.50
C LYS A 195 -7.59 1.77 4.86
N SER A 196 -6.69 0.86 4.45
CA SER A 196 -6.84 -0.58 4.69
C SER A 196 -5.85 -1.18 5.68
N GLY A 197 -4.72 -0.50 5.92
CA GLY A 197 -3.59 -1.03 6.67
C GLY A 197 -2.42 -1.44 5.76
N ILE A 198 -1.43 -2.11 6.36
CA ILE A 198 -0.16 -2.48 5.71
C ILE A 198 0.01 -3.99 5.77
N SER A 199 0.38 -4.60 4.64
CA SER A 199 0.77 -6.01 4.57
C SER A 199 2.29 -6.10 4.38
N ILE A 200 2.95 -6.97 5.14
CA ILE A 200 4.39 -7.17 5.12
C ILE A 200 4.68 -8.66 4.93
N GLU A 201 5.56 -9.00 4.00
CA GLU A 201 6.02 -10.36 3.76
C GLU A 201 7.53 -10.39 3.51
N LYS A 202 8.23 -11.37 4.11
CA LYS A 202 9.69 -11.58 4.02
C LYS A 202 10.51 -10.32 4.25
N SER A 203 10.00 -9.38 5.04
CA SER A 203 10.64 -8.08 5.24
C SER A 203 11.08 -7.92 6.68
N GLU A 204 12.10 -7.09 6.93
CA GLU A 204 12.71 -6.91 8.25
C GLU A 204 13.03 -5.43 8.55
N GLN A 205 13.09 -5.08 9.83
CA GLN A 205 13.46 -3.74 10.28
C GLN A 205 12.60 -2.62 9.66
N ILE A 206 11.28 -2.83 9.64
CA ILE A 206 10.34 -1.85 9.09
C ILE A 206 9.85 -0.92 10.21
N ILE A 207 10.11 0.38 10.09
CA ILE A 207 9.59 1.41 10.98
C ILE A 207 8.36 2.04 10.33
N ILE A 208 7.26 2.14 11.08
CA ILE A 208 5.99 2.67 10.61
C ILE A 208 5.55 3.82 11.52
N GLU A 209 5.29 4.97 10.93
CA GLU A 209 4.89 6.20 11.58
C GLU A 209 3.59 6.75 10.98
N GLU A 210 2.83 7.46 11.78
CA GLU A 210 1.63 8.15 11.31
C GLU A 210 1.99 9.36 10.43
N TRP A 211 1.45 9.40 9.20
CA TRP A 211 1.32 10.67 8.48
C TRP A 211 0.03 11.36 8.89
N LYS A 212 0.16 12.43 9.67
CA LYS A 212 -0.96 13.31 10.06
C LYS A 212 -1.37 14.20 8.88
N ILE A 213 -2.54 13.93 8.31
CA ILE A 213 -3.15 14.72 7.25
C ILE A 213 -4.43 15.36 7.82
N GLN A 214 -4.56 16.68 7.68
CA GLN A 214 -5.74 17.41 8.13
C GLN A 214 -6.94 17.14 7.22
N ASN A 215 -8.16 17.30 7.73
CA ASN A 215 -9.41 17.22 6.96
C ASN A 215 -9.68 15.88 6.24
N MET A 216 -9.07 14.79 6.70
CA MET A 216 -9.34 13.47 6.16
C MET A 216 -10.67 12.91 6.68
N ARG A 217 -11.51 12.42 5.77
CA ARG A 217 -12.79 11.78 6.10
C ARG A 217 -12.63 10.42 6.78
N HIS A 218 -11.51 9.74 6.53
CA HIS A 218 -11.26 8.40 7.03
C HIS A 218 -10.24 8.42 8.17
N LYS A 219 -10.33 7.43 9.06
CA LYS A 219 -9.32 7.18 10.08
C LYS A 219 -8.08 6.58 9.41
N ASN A 220 -6.91 7.05 9.80
CA ASN A 220 -5.64 6.43 9.40
C ASN A 220 -5.50 5.04 10.08
N LEU A 221 -5.35 3.99 9.28
CA LEU A 221 -5.15 2.61 9.75
C LEU A 221 -3.68 2.18 9.73
N PHE A 222 -2.71 3.09 9.84
CA PHE A 222 -1.27 2.75 9.84
C PHE A 222 -0.87 1.72 10.90
N MET A 223 -1.57 1.65 12.03
CA MET A 223 -1.32 0.65 13.08
C MET A 223 -1.83 -0.76 12.73
N LYS A 224 -2.69 -0.90 11.71
CA LYS A 224 -3.20 -2.19 11.24
C LYS A 224 -2.16 -2.81 10.30
N VAL A 225 -1.23 -3.56 10.88
CA VAL A 225 -0.13 -4.22 10.16
C VAL A 225 -0.31 -5.73 10.18
N ASN A 226 -0.41 -6.35 9.01
CA ASN A 226 -0.45 -7.79 8.80
C ASN A 226 0.95 -8.26 8.38
N ASP A 227 1.68 -8.93 9.28
CA ASP A 227 2.99 -9.52 8.97
C ASP A 227 2.83 -11.01 8.63
N PHE A 228 2.92 -11.31 7.34
CA PHE A 228 2.87 -12.67 6.79
C PHE A 228 4.22 -13.40 6.90
N SER A 229 5.32 -12.67 7.17
CA SER A 229 6.65 -13.25 7.35
C SER A 229 6.77 -13.99 8.67
N ASP A 230 6.15 -13.45 9.72
CA ASP A 230 6.11 -14.08 11.03
C ASP A 230 4.70 -14.00 11.64
N PRO A 231 3.77 -14.87 11.20
CA PRO A 231 2.39 -14.86 11.69
C PRO A 231 2.25 -15.26 13.17
N PHE A 232 3.33 -15.68 13.84
CA PHE A 232 3.29 -16.23 15.21
C PHE A 232 4.41 -15.76 16.17
N GLY A 233 5.33 -14.91 15.72
CA GLY A 233 6.58 -14.60 16.43
C GLY A 233 6.91 -13.10 16.55
N SER A 234 8.21 -12.78 16.52
CA SER A 234 8.75 -11.44 16.77
C SER A 234 8.40 -10.51 15.62
N LYS A 235 7.83 -9.35 15.92
CA LYS A 235 7.41 -8.38 14.90
C LYS A 235 8.61 -7.94 14.07
N ASN A 236 8.53 -8.11 12.75
CA ASN A 236 9.55 -7.59 11.82
C ASN A 236 9.45 -6.08 11.60
N TYR A 237 8.55 -5.42 12.35
CA TYR A 237 8.25 -4.02 12.27
C TYR A 237 8.08 -3.39 13.65
N THR A 238 8.32 -2.08 13.72
CA THR A 238 8.04 -1.22 14.86
C THR A 238 7.07 -0.13 14.43
N VAL A 239 6.00 0.09 15.20
CA VAL A 239 5.08 1.21 14.99
C VAL A 239 5.38 2.29 16.01
N ILE A 240 5.64 3.51 15.56
CA ILE A 240 5.87 4.68 16.39
C ILE A 240 4.60 5.55 16.35
N CYS A 241 4.11 5.94 17.53
CA CYS A 241 2.90 6.74 17.72
C CYS A 241 3.24 8.20 18.05
#